data_AF-A0A3D2MDN5-F1
#
_entry.id   AF-A0A3D2MDN5-F1
#
_cell.length_a   1.000
_cell.length_b   1.000
_cell.length_c   1.000
_cell.angle_alpha   90.00
_cell.angle_beta   90.00
_cell.angle_gamma   90.00
#
_symmetry.space_group_name_H-M   'P 1'
#
loop_
_entity.id
_entity.type
_entity.pdbx_description
1 polymer ?
#
loop_
_entity_poly.entity_id
_entity_poly.type
_entity_poly.pdbx_seq_one_letter_code
_entity_poly.pdbx_strand_id
1 'polypeptide(L)'
;MENEKYLSEERYQKNNKKVRSTGKIVLIIGIVILILGIVAIIFGFTGFGNTFVNGIESADVVDGDDTQMFKGVFGSFGFIALGGFMSFIGFTMTIIGLSLIITSHRREISAYTTQQSMPIMQEGIEKITPTVADAAGTIAKSINNGINDSNKDNSNE
;
A
#
# COMPACT_ATOMS: atom_id res chain seq x y z
N MET A 1 -8.89 12.55 36.23
CA MET A 1 -9.08 12.82 34.78
C MET A 1 -9.16 11.48 34.04
N GLU A 2 -10.22 10.69 34.27
CA GLU A 2 -10.16 9.22 34.08
C GLU A 2 -11.13 8.63 33.04
N ASN A 3 -11.88 9.43 32.28
CA ASN A 3 -12.97 8.87 31.45
C ASN A 3 -12.94 9.17 29.95
N GLU A 4 -11.84 9.69 29.39
CA GLU A 4 -11.78 9.98 27.93
C GLU A 4 -11.10 8.88 27.10
N LYS A 5 -10.48 7.85 27.72
CA LYS A 5 -9.60 6.91 26.99
C LYS A 5 -10.28 5.66 26.40
N TYR A 6 -11.56 5.40 26.66
CA TYR A 6 -12.20 4.11 26.29
C TYR A 6 -13.25 4.19 25.16
N LEU A 7 -13.73 5.38 24.77
CA LEU A 7 -14.73 5.52 23.71
C LEU A 7 -14.14 5.59 22.29
N SER A 8 -12.85 5.91 22.16
CA SER A 8 -12.17 5.95 20.85
C SER A 8 -11.72 4.56 20.39
N GLU A 9 -11.34 3.67 21.32
CA GLU A 9 -10.82 2.33 21.02
C GLU A 9 -11.87 1.39 20.43
N GLU A 10 -13.11 1.38 20.94
CA GLU A 10 -14.17 0.54 20.36
C GLU A 10 -14.52 0.95 18.92
N ARG A 11 -14.62 2.27 18.67
CA ARG A 11 -14.85 2.80 17.32
C ARG A 11 -13.65 2.52 16.40
N TYR A 12 -12.45 2.56 16.94
CA TYR A 12 -11.21 2.25 16.21
C TYR A 12 -11.10 0.77 15.84
N GLN A 13 -11.39 -0.12 16.79
CA GLN A 13 -11.47 -1.58 16.61
C GLN A 13 -12.55 -1.95 15.57
N LYS A 14 -13.73 -1.31 15.65
CA LYS A 14 -14.85 -1.53 14.72
C LYS A 14 -14.50 -1.08 13.30
N ASN A 15 -13.85 0.07 13.14
CA ASN A 15 -13.38 0.53 11.84
C ASN A 15 -12.27 -0.36 11.27
N ASN A 16 -11.32 -0.81 12.11
CA ASN A 16 -10.24 -1.68 11.65
C ASN A 16 -10.77 -3.04 11.16
N LYS A 17 -11.73 -3.63 11.88
CA LYS A 17 -12.41 -4.87 11.47
C LYS A 17 -13.14 -4.71 10.12
N LYS A 18 -13.78 -3.55 9.90
CA LYS A 18 -14.45 -3.23 8.63
C LYS A 18 -13.45 -3.10 7.49
N VAL A 19 -12.36 -2.35 7.68
CA VAL A 19 -11.28 -2.19 6.68
C VAL A 19 -10.64 -3.53 6.31
N ARG A 20 -10.40 -4.41 7.29
CA ARG A 20 -9.88 -5.76 7.05
C ARG A 20 -10.83 -6.62 6.22
N SER A 21 -12.12 -6.57 6.51
CA SER A 21 -13.14 -7.30 5.73
C SER A 21 -13.23 -6.77 4.30
N THR A 22 -13.23 -5.44 4.12
CA THR A 22 -13.23 -4.81 2.80
C THR A 22 -11.98 -5.18 2.01
N GLY A 23 -10.79 -5.16 2.64
CA GLY A 23 -9.53 -5.55 2.00
C GLY A 23 -9.55 -6.98 1.47
N LYS A 24 -10.11 -7.94 2.23
CA LYS A 24 -10.27 -9.33 1.76
C LYS A 24 -11.21 -9.45 0.56
N ILE A 25 -12.33 -8.73 0.57
CA ILE A 25 -13.30 -8.74 -0.54
C ILE A 25 -12.65 -8.18 -1.81
N VAL A 26 -11.97 -7.04 -1.68
CA VAL A 26 -11.23 -6.39 -2.78
C VAL A 26 -10.16 -7.32 -3.35
N LEU A 27 -9.41 -8.02 -2.48
CA LEU A 27 -8.40 -8.98 -2.88
C LEU A 27 -8.99 -10.15 -3.70
N ILE A 28 -10.10 -10.73 -3.23
CA ILE A 28 -10.77 -11.84 -3.93
C ILE A 28 -11.24 -11.39 -5.30
N ILE A 29 -11.89 -10.22 -5.39
CA ILE A 29 -12.36 -9.67 -6.68
C ILE A 29 -11.18 -9.44 -7.64
N GLY A 30 -10.08 -8.85 -7.14
CA GLY A 30 -8.87 -8.64 -7.95
C GLY A 30 -8.30 -9.94 -8.53
N ILE A 31 -8.22 -11.00 -7.72
CA ILE A 31 -7.74 -12.32 -8.15
C ILE A 31 -8.68 -12.94 -9.19
N VAL A 32 -10.00 -12.86 -8.98
CA VAL A 32 -10.99 -13.41 -9.93
C VAL A 32 -10.87 -12.72 -11.29
N ILE A 33 -10.79 -11.39 -11.30
CA ILE A 33 -10.62 -10.59 -12.53
C ILE A 33 -9.30 -10.94 -13.23
N LEU A 34 -8.22 -11.14 -12.45
CA LEU A 34 -6.91 -11.51 -12.99
C LEU A 34 -6.93 -12.90 -13.65
N ILE A 35 -7.59 -13.89 -13.03
CA ILE A 35 -7.77 -15.22 -13.61
C ILE A 35 -8.57 -15.14 -14.91
N LEU A 36 -9.68 -14.39 -14.91
CA LEU A 36 -10.48 -14.19 -16.12
C LEU A 36 -9.69 -13.50 -17.24
N GLY A 37 -8.83 -12.54 -16.89
CA GLY A 37 -7.93 -11.87 -17.84
C GLY A 37 -6.94 -12.84 -18.49
N ILE A 38 -6.29 -13.70 -17.69
CA ILE A 38 -5.37 -14.72 -18.20
C ILE A 38 -6.10 -15.71 -19.11
N VAL A 39 -7.28 -16.17 -18.72
CA VAL A 39 -8.09 -17.08 -19.53
C VAL A 39 -8.46 -16.45 -20.88
N ALA A 40 -8.87 -15.18 -20.89
CA ALA A 40 -9.15 -14.44 -22.12
C ALA A 40 -7.92 -14.30 -23.02
N ILE A 41 -6.73 -14.07 -22.45
CA ILE A 41 -5.46 -14.03 -23.21
C ILE A 41 -5.21 -15.40 -23.86
N ILE A 42 -5.37 -16.50 -23.13
CA ILE A 42 -5.16 -17.86 -23.67
C ILE A 42 -6.11 -18.12 -24.84
N PHE A 43 -7.41 -17.85 -24.68
CA PHE A 43 -8.37 -17.99 -25.79
C PHE A 43 -8.05 -17.10 -26.98
N GLY A 44 -7.60 -15.86 -26.71
CA GLY A 44 -7.11 -14.94 -27.73
C GLY A 44 -5.96 -15.55 -28.53
N PHE A 45 -4.94 -16.10 -27.86
CA PHE A 45 -3.79 -16.74 -28.52
C PHE A 45 -4.15 -18.03 -29.25
N THR A 46 -5.01 -18.89 -28.69
CA THR A 46 -5.46 -20.11 -29.37
C THR A 46 -6.26 -19.80 -30.64
N GLY A 47 -7.14 -18.79 -30.59
CA GLY A 47 -7.86 -18.30 -31.76
C GLY A 47 -6.95 -17.60 -32.78
N PHE A 48 -5.89 -16.94 -32.30
CA PHE A 48 -4.94 -16.21 -33.15
C PHE A 48 -4.15 -17.17 -34.03
N GLY A 49 -3.52 -18.18 -33.43
CA GLY A 49 -2.64 -19.11 -34.14
C GLY A 49 -3.36 -19.86 -35.26
N ASN A 50 -4.54 -20.42 -34.97
CA ASN A 50 -5.32 -21.14 -35.98
C ASN A 50 -5.84 -20.22 -37.09
N THR A 51 -6.30 -19.01 -36.76
CA THR A 51 -6.83 -18.07 -37.78
C THR A 51 -5.71 -17.48 -38.64
N PHE A 52 -4.55 -17.19 -38.04
CA PHE A 52 -3.42 -16.61 -38.74
C PHE A 52 -2.75 -17.62 -39.68
N VAL A 53 -2.56 -18.88 -39.23
CA VAL A 53 -2.00 -19.95 -40.07
C VAL A 53 -2.93 -20.29 -41.23
N ASN A 54 -4.23 -20.50 -40.95
CA ASN A 54 -5.22 -20.79 -41.99
C ASN A 54 -5.42 -19.60 -42.95
N GLY A 55 -5.31 -18.36 -42.45
CA GLY A 55 -5.40 -17.16 -43.27
C GLY A 55 -4.20 -16.94 -44.20
N ILE A 56 -3.00 -17.37 -43.80
CA ILE A 56 -1.82 -17.40 -44.68
C ILE A 56 -1.98 -18.48 -45.77
N GLU A 57 -2.51 -19.65 -45.42
CA GLU A 57 -2.81 -20.73 -46.38
C GLU A 57 -3.91 -20.31 -47.38
N SER A 58 -4.89 -19.54 -46.92
CA SER A 58 -5.99 -19.01 -47.74
C SER A 58 -5.55 -17.87 -48.67
N ALA A 59 -4.48 -17.14 -48.35
CA ALA A 59 -4.00 -16.01 -49.16
C ALA A 59 -3.25 -16.44 -50.45
N ASP A 60 -2.84 -17.72 -50.53
CA ASP A 60 -2.22 -18.32 -51.72
C ASP A 60 -3.27 -18.84 -52.73
N VAL A 61 -4.55 -18.93 -52.33
CA VAL A 61 -5.69 -19.31 -53.18
C VAL A 61 -6.61 -18.09 -53.34
N VAL A 62 -6.64 -17.55 -54.55
CA VAL A 62 -7.18 -16.21 -54.95
C VAL A 62 -8.70 -15.99 -54.73
N ASP A 63 -9.40 -16.69 -53.83
CA ASP A 63 -10.88 -16.59 -53.74
C ASP A 63 -11.45 -16.72 -52.30
N GLY A 64 -10.79 -16.13 -51.30
CA GLY A 64 -11.24 -16.11 -49.90
C GLY A 64 -12.05 -14.86 -49.55
N ASP A 65 -13.21 -15.01 -48.88
CA ASP A 65 -14.01 -13.90 -48.34
C ASP A 65 -13.25 -13.18 -47.19
N ASP A 66 -12.56 -12.09 -47.55
CA ASP A 66 -11.77 -11.20 -46.67
C ASP A 66 -12.48 -10.82 -45.37
N THR A 67 -13.81 -10.76 -45.40
CA THR A 67 -14.66 -10.34 -44.29
C THR A 67 -14.62 -11.32 -43.11
N GLN A 68 -14.49 -12.62 -43.37
CA GLN A 68 -14.47 -13.66 -42.33
C GLN A 68 -13.12 -13.75 -41.64
N MET A 69 -12.03 -13.61 -42.41
CA MET A 69 -10.66 -13.56 -41.88
C MET A 69 -10.48 -12.34 -40.96
N PHE A 70 -10.98 -11.16 -41.36
CA PHE A 70 -10.90 -9.95 -40.55
C PHE A 70 -11.68 -10.07 -39.23
N LYS A 71 -12.87 -10.70 -39.24
CA LYS A 71 -13.65 -10.95 -38.01
C LYS A 71 -12.97 -11.93 -37.05
N GLY A 72 -12.33 -12.98 -37.56
CA GLY A 72 -11.58 -13.94 -36.74
C GLY A 72 -10.34 -13.32 -36.10
N VAL A 73 -9.59 -12.52 -36.87
CA VAL A 73 -8.41 -11.79 -36.39
C VAL A 73 -8.80 -10.73 -35.35
N PHE A 74 -9.85 -9.94 -35.61
CA PHE A 74 -10.35 -8.94 -34.64
C PHE A 74 -10.91 -9.59 -33.37
N GLY A 75 -11.60 -10.73 -33.48
CA GLY A 75 -12.09 -11.46 -32.32
C GLY A 75 -10.94 -11.93 -31.42
N SER A 76 -9.93 -12.56 -32.01
CA SER A 76 -8.74 -13.03 -31.30
C SER A 76 -7.92 -11.88 -30.69
N PHE A 77 -7.59 -10.85 -31.46
CA PHE A 77 -6.92 -9.66 -30.94
C PHE A 77 -7.74 -8.95 -29.87
N GLY A 78 -9.07 -8.92 -30.02
CA GLY A 78 -10.00 -8.38 -29.03
C GLY A 78 -9.91 -9.10 -27.70
N PHE A 79 -9.82 -10.44 -27.70
CA PHE A 79 -9.64 -11.22 -26.47
C PHE A 79 -8.27 -11.01 -25.82
N ILE A 80 -7.20 -10.88 -26.62
CA ILE A 80 -5.85 -10.56 -26.10
C ILE A 80 -5.83 -9.17 -25.46
N ALA A 81 -6.37 -8.16 -26.15
CA ALA A 81 -6.41 -6.78 -25.66
C ALA A 81 -7.29 -6.65 -24.40
N LEU A 82 -8.48 -7.26 -24.41
CA LEU A 82 -9.39 -7.30 -23.27
C LEU A 82 -8.75 -8.01 -22.08
N GLY A 83 -8.18 -9.19 -22.31
CA GLY A 83 -7.53 -9.97 -21.27
C GLY A 83 -6.31 -9.27 -20.67
N GLY A 84 -5.53 -8.54 -21.49
CA GLY A 84 -4.43 -7.69 -21.02
C GLY A 84 -4.90 -6.55 -20.13
N PHE A 85 -5.95 -5.83 -20.52
CA PHE A 85 -6.54 -4.75 -19.71
C PHE A 85 -7.13 -5.27 -18.39
N MET A 86 -7.86 -6.39 -18.43
CA MET A 86 -8.39 -7.05 -17.24
C MET A 86 -7.27 -7.50 -16.30
N SER A 87 -6.17 -8.04 -16.84
CA SER A 87 -5.03 -8.48 -16.04
C SER A 87 -4.36 -7.28 -15.35
N PHE A 88 -4.23 -6.15 -16.03
CA PHE A 88 -3.69 -4.92 -15.44
C PHE A 88 -4.57 -4.39 -14.29
N ILE A 89 -5.89 -4.32 -14.50
CA ILE A 89 -6.84 -3.91 -13.46
C ILE A 89 -6.84 -4.90 -12.30
N GLY A 90 -6.90 -6.20 -12.57
CA GLY A 90 -6.88 -7.25 -11.55
C GLY A 90 -5.60 -7.21 -10.70
N PHE A 91 -4.45 -6.97 -11.34
CA PHE A 91 -3.16 -6.85 -10.67
C PHE A 91 -3.11 -5.62 -9.74
N THR A 92 -3.52 -4.45 -10.23
CA THR A 92 -3.54 -3.22 -9.41
C THR A 92 -4.52 -3.33 -8.23
N MET A 93 -5.70 -3.92 -8.43
CA MET A 93 -6.66 -4.22 -7.35
C MET A 93 -6.10 -5.18 -6.30
N THR A 94 -5.34 -6.18 -6.73
CA THR A 94 -4.72 -7.16 -5.81
C THR A 94 -3.66 -6.48 -4.94
N ILE A 95 -2.84 -5.58 -5.50
CA ILE A 95 -1.87 -4.78 -4.73
C ILE A 95 -2.58 -3.92 -3.68
N ILE A 96 -3.63 -3.20 -4.08
CA ILE A 96 -4.39 -2.34 -3.16
C ILE A 96 -5.03 -3.17 -2.03
N GLY A 97 -5.62 -4.33 -2.37
CA GLY A 97 -6.20 -5.27 -1.39
C GLY A 97 -5.17 -5.78 -0.38
N LEU A 98 -3.97 -6.15 -0.84
CA LEU A 98 -2.85 -6.55 0.01
C LEU A 98 -2.42 -5.43 0.95
N SER A 99 -2.24 -4.21 0.44
CA SER A 99 -1.83 -3.05 1.25
C SER A 99 -2.81 -2.75 2.39
N LEU A 100 -4.13 -2.85 2.13
CA LEU A 100 -5.16 -2.65 3.15
C LEU A 100 -5.07 -3.68 4.29
N ILE A 101 -4.79 -4.94 3.96
CA ILE A 101 -4.64 -6.01 4.96
C ILE A 101 -3.38 -5.80 5.80
N ILE A 102 -2.25 -5.43 5.18
CA ILE A 102 -0.99 -5.18 5.90
C ILE A 102 -1.12 -4.01 6.87
N THR A 103 -1.69 -2.89 6.44
CA THR A 103 -1.88 -1.70 7.29
C THR A 103 -2.82 -2.00 8.46
N SER A 104 -3.85 -2.84 8.26
CA SER A 104 -4.72 -3.31 9.34
C SER A 104 -3.93 -4.07 10.42
N HIS A 105 -2.93 -4.86 10.04
CA HIS A 105 -2.16 -5.67 10.99
C HIS A 105 -1.11 -4.85 11.76
N ARG A 106 -0.50 -3.84 11.12
CA ARG A 106 0.38 -2.88 11.83
C ARG A 106 -0.37 -2.11 12.92
N ARG A 107 -1.65 -1.80 12.71
CA ARG A 107 -2.50 -1.12 13.70
C ARG A 107 -2.88 -2.01 14.89
N GLU A 108 -2.89 -3.33 14.72
CA GLU A 108 -3.21 -4.29 15.80
C GLU A 108 -2.03 -4.49 16.76
N ILE A 109 -0.78 -4.46 16.28
CA ILE A 109 0.42 -4.70 17.11
C ILE A 109 0.73 -3.49 18.00
N SER A 110 0.54 -2.26 17.49
CA SER A 110 0.87 -1.02 18.20
C SER A 110 0.14 -0.86 19.54
N ALA A 111 -1.06 -1.43 19.69
CA ALA A 111 -1.81 -1.32 20.94
C ALA A 111 -1.20 -2.20 22.07
N TYR A 112 -0.67 -3.38 21.72
CA TYR A 112 -0.03 -4.28 22.68
C TYR A 112 1.39 -3.86 23.04
N THR A 113 2.15 -3.32 22.08
CA THR A 113 3.48 -2.76 22.39
C THR A 113 3.36 -1.55 23.31
N THR A 114 2.35 -0.70 23.10
CA THR A 114 2.11 0.48 23.95
C THR A 114 1.68 0.08 25.35
N GLN A 115 0.96 -1.04 25.53
CA GLN A 115 0.61 -1.54 26.86
C GLN A 115 1.82 -2.08 27.63
N GLN A 116 2.79 -2.75 26.96
CA GLN A 116 4.01 -3.23 27.63
C GLN A 116 5.08 -2.16 27.80
N SER A 117 5.14 -1.16 26.91
CA SER A 117 6.12 -0.07 27.02
C SER A 117 5.65 1.08 27.91
N MET A 118 4.40 1.09 28.41
CA MET A 118 3.91 2.15 29.30
C MET A 118 4.71 2.23 30.62
N PRO A 119 4.90 1.13 31.38
CA PRO A 119 5.76 1.15 32.56
C PRO A 119 7.26 1.26 32.18
N ILE A 120 7.70 0.64 31.07
CA ILE A 120 9.11 0.65 30.63
C ILE A 120 9.56 2.05 30.16
N MET A 121 8.69 2.83 29.50
CA MET A 121 8.96 4.24 29.18
C MET A 121 8.89 5.13 30.41
N GLN A 122 8.00 4.86 31.37
CA GLN A 122 7.99 5.61 32.62
C GLN A 122 9.29 5.42 33.40
N GLU A 123 9.76 4.17 33.53
CA GLU A 123 11.08 3.85 34.11
C GLU A 123 12.23 4.45 33.28
N GLY A 124 12.14 4.40 31.95
CA GLY A 124 13.13 4.99 31.05
C GLY A 124 13.23 6.50 31.18
N ILE A 125 12.09 7.21 31.21
CA ILE A 125 12.00 8.66 31.44
C ILE A 125 12.52 8.99 32.83
N GLU A 126 12.13 8.27 33.88
CA GLU A 126 12.59 8.50 35.25
C GLU A 126 14.11 8.33 35.38
N LYS A 127 14.68 7.31 34.71
CA LYS A 127 16.12 7.03 34.74
C LYS A 127 16.96 7.99 33.90
N ILE A 128 16.40 8.56 32.84
CA ILE A 128 17.04 9.61 32.05
C ILE A 128 16.65 11.02 32.50
N THR A 129 15.69 11.19 33.41
CA THR A 129 15.32 12.48 33.99
C THR A 129 16.52 13.21 34.59
N PRO A 130 17.40 12.59 35.41
CA PRO A 130 18.60 13.28 35.87
C PRO A 130 19.51 13.67 34.72
N THR A 131 19.62 12.87 33.65
CA THR A 131 20.43 13.20 32.46
C THR A 131 19.83 14.34 31.63
N VAL A 132 18.51 14.38 31.46
CA VAL A 132 17.81 15.47 30.75
C VAL A 132 17.82 16.74 31.59
N ALA A 133 17.68 16.64 32.91
CA ALA A 133 17.78 17.76 33.84
C ALA A 133 19.21 18.32 33.91
N ASP A 134 20.23 17.46 33.90
CA ASP A 134 21.64 17.86 33.90
C ASP A 134 22.07 18.47 32.55
N ALA A 135 21.56 17.92 31.43
CA ALA A 135 21.72 18.52 30.11
C ALA A 135 21.05 19.90 30.03
N ALA A 136 19.80 20.03 30.51
CA ALA A 136 19.10 21.30 30.56
C ALA A 136 19.79 22.32 31.50
N GLY A 137 20.27 21.86 32.66
CA GLY A 137 21.02 22.68 33.62
C GLY A 137 22.36 23.16 33.07
N THR A 138 23.05 22.32 32.29
CA THR A 138 24.30 22.67 31.60
C THR A 138 24.07 23.70 30.50
N ILE A 139 22.98 23.57 29.72
CA ILE A 139 22.58 24.54 28.70
C ILE A 139 22.17 25.87 29.33
N ALA A 140 21.43 25.86 30.45
CA ALA A 140 21.07 27.08 31.16
C ALA A 140 22.30 27.80 31.76
N LYS A 141 23.26 27.05 32.31
CA LYS A 141 24.53 27.60 32.81
C LYS A 141 25.39 28.18 31.69
N SER A 142 25.50 27.50 30.54
CA SER A 142 26.30 28.00 29.42
C SER A 142 25.72 29.28 28.82
N ILE A 143 24.39 29.39 28.72
CA ILE A 143 23.71 30.62 28.26
C ILE A 143 23.91 31.76 29.27
N ASN A 144 23.73 31.51 30.57
CA ASN A 144 23.89 32.55 31.59
C ASN A 144 25.35 33.02 31.71
N ASN A 145 26.32 32.12 31.58
CA ASN A 145 27.74 32.50 31.57
C ASN A 145 28.10 33.28 30.29
N GLY A 146 27.60 32.86 29.13
CA GLY A 146 27.79 33.60 27.87
C GLY A 146 27.18 35.01 27.88
N ILE A 147 26.02 35.19 28.52
CA ILE A 147 25.37 36.51 28.69
C ILE A 147 26.14 37.40 29.69
N ASN A 148 26.63 36.84 30.79
CA ASN A 148 27.37 37.61 31.80
C ASN A 148 28.81 37.96 31.37
N ASP A 149 29.49 37.11 30.59
CA ASP A 149 30.78 37.45 29.98
C ASP A 149 30.62 38.54 28.92
N SER A 150 29.52 38.51 28.14
CA SER A 150 29.21 39.57 27.16
C SER A 150 28.92 40.94 27.81
N ASN A 151 28.38 40.96 29.03
CA ASN A 151 28.10 42.21 29.76
C ASN A 151 29.31 42.79 30.50
N LYS A 152 30.33 41.99 30.78
CA LYS A 152 31.59 42.46 31.38
C LYS A 152 32.50 43.13 30.35
N ASP A 153 32.54 42.61 29.13
CA ASP A 153 33.35 43.17 28.05
C ASP A 153 32.84 44.55 27.59
N ASN A 154 31.51 44.74 27.56
CA ASN A 154 30.87 46.01 27.19
C ASN A 154 30.89 47.09 28.30
N SER A 155 31.48 46.81 29.47
CA SER A 155 31.55 47.77 30.60
C SER A 155 32.94 48.35 30.85
N ASN A 156 33.94 47.93 30.08
CA ASN A 156 35.34 48.38 30.18
C ASN A 156 35.85 49.09 28.90
N GLU A 157 34.96 49.48 27.98
CA GLU A 157 35.27 50.35 26.83
C GLU A 157 34.76 51.78 27.06
#